data_AF-A0A2S6Z1M4-F1
#
_entry.id   AF-A0A2S6Z1M4-F1
#
_cell.length_a   1.000
_cell.length_b   1.000
_cell.length_c   1.000
_cell.angle_alpha   90.00
_cell.angle_beta   90.00
_cell.angle_gamma   90.00
#
_symmetry.space_group_name_H-M   'P 1'
#
loop_
_entity.id
_entity.type
_entity.pdbx_description
1 polymer ?
#
loop_
_entity_poly.entity_id
_entity_poly.type
_entity_poly.pdbx_seq_one_letter_code
_entity_poly.pdbx_strand_id
1 'polypeptide(L)'
;MQTNPHANLSSLALLVAASLFFIPGCSAMQQDSRPGFNTQQSASKARQELQAANPVGAPLTTAQRNLEDLGFRCQALSSPGAGYKASVMCTLSPIVKEAQPSVTAPAVPVTWMVGFHSAEGIYLSKMVVNRAPQDIGE
;
A
#
# COMPACT_ATOMS: atom_id res chain seq x y z
N MET A 1 28.07 38.04 -73.25
CA MET A 1 29.44 37.79 -72.76
C MET A 1 29.33 37.07 -71.42
N GLN A 2 30.13 36.00 -71.27
CA GLN A 2 30.18 35.06 -70.14
C GLN A 2 30.29 35.72 -68.76
N THR A 3 29.69 35.09 -67.74
CA THR A 3 30.42 34.31 -66.72
C THR A 3 29.44 33.69 -65.71
N ASN A 4 29.48 32.35 -65.57
CA ASN A 4 29.22 31.65 -64.31
C ASN A 4 30.47 31.89 -63.40
N PRO A 5 30.41 31.84 -62.05
CA PRO A 5 29.99 30.60 -61.37
C PRO A 5 29.51 30.67 -59.89
N HIS A 6 29.16 29.48 -59.42
CA HIS A 6 29.30 28.93 -58.07
C HIS A 6 28.25 29.20 -56.97
N ALA A 7 27.76 28.04 -56.50
CA ALA A 7 27.49 27.67 -55.12
C ALA A 7 26.23 28.24 -54.45
N ASN A 8 25.22 27.37 -54.32
CA ASN A 8 24.77 27.07 -52.96
C ASN A 8 24.15 25.67 -52.86
N LEU A 9 24.54 24.99 -51.79
CA LEU A 9 24.05 23.70 -51.35
C LEU A 9 22.58 23.82 -50.95
N SER A 10 21.76 22.81 -51.24
CA SER A 10 20.79 22.32 -50.25
C SER A 10 19.95 21.13 -50.73
N SER A 11 19.86 20.17 -49.81
CA SER A 11 18.71 19.30 -49.58
C SER A 11 18.57 18.08 -50.49
N LEU A 12 19.45 17.10 -50.23
CA LEU A 12 19.17 15.68 -50.43
C LEU A 12 17.81 15.30 -49.82
N ALA A 13 16.94 14.76 -50.66
CA ALA A 13 15.60 14.33 -50.32
C ALA A 13 15.59 13.00 -49.55
N LEU A 14 14.88 13.04 -48.43
CA LEU A 14 14.29 11.98 -47.60
C LEU A 14 14.28 10.55 -48.17
N LEU A 15 15.01 9.65 -47.49
CA LEU A 15 14.76 8.20 -47.52
C LEU A 15 14.00 7.80 -46.25
N VAL A 16 12.75 7.40 -46.45
CA VAL A 16 11.86 6.81 -45.44
C VAL A 16 12.28 5.36 -45.23
N ALA A 17 12.89 5.05 -44.08
CA ALA A 17 13.12 3.68 -43.63
C ALA A 17 12.14 3.36 -42.49
N ALA A 18 11.15 2.53 -42.79
CA ALA A 18 10.17 2.04 -41.84
C ALA A 18 10.87 1.17 -40.78
N SER A 19 11.01 1.70 -39.57
CA SER A 19 11.46 0.97 -38.39
C SER A 19 10.36 0.07 -37.85
N LEU A 20 10.41 -1.22 -38.21
CA LEU A 20 9.64 -2.29 -37.55
C LEU A 20 10.39 -2.72 -36.27
N PHE A 21 10.26 -1.95 -35.20
CA PHE A 21 10.62 -2.42 -33.86
C PHE A 21 9.45 -3.24 -33.31
N PHE A 22 9.56 -4.57 -33.38
CA PHE A 22 8.80 -5.45 -32.52
C PHE A 22 9.32 -5.29 -31.09
N ILE A 23 8.73 -4.38 -30.34
CA ILE A 23 8.94 -4.31 -28.89
C ILE A 23 8.13 -5.47 -28.31
N PRO A 24 8.74 -6.49 -27.68
CA PRO A 24 7.96 -7.40 -26.85
C PRO A 24 7.34 -6.53 -25.77
N GLY A 25 6.01 -6.44 -25.77
CA GLY A 25 5.29 -5.67 -24.76
C GLY A 25 5.79 -6.09 -23.39
N CYS A 26 6.46 -5.19 -22.69
CA CYS A 26 6.56 -5.28 -21.25
C CYS A 26 5.11 -5.38 -20.78
N SER A 27 4.70 -6.56 -20.31
CA SER A 27 3.56 -6.65 -19.41
C SER A 27 3.95 -5.80 -18.21
N ALA A 28 3.64 -4.50 -18.28
CA ALA A 28 3.51 -3.67 -17.11
C ALA A 28 2.40 -4.34 -16.33
N MET A 29 2.77 -5.24 -15.41
CA MET A 29 1.88 -5.60 -14.32
C MET A 29 1.40 -4.25 -13.78
N GLN A 30 0.12 -3.95 -13.99
CA GLN A 30 -0.57 -2.93 -13.23
C GLN A 30 -0.46 -3.39 -11.79
N GLN A 31 0.65 -3.01 -11.16
CA GLN A 31 0.85 -3.13 -9.74
C GLN A 31 -0.17 -2.15 -9.19
N ASP A 32 -1.30 -2.69 -8.73
CA ASP A 32 -2.30 -1.95 -7.96
C ASP A 32 -1.54 -1.16 -6.91
N SER A 33 -1.30 0.11 -7.21
CA SER A 33 -0.37 0.97 -6.48
C SER A 33 -1.13 1.64 -5.35
N ARG A 34 -1.96 0.85 -4.66
CA ARG A 34 -2.35 1.21 -3.31
C ARG A 34 -1.08 1.13 -2.48
N PRO A 35 -0.65 2.22 -1.82
CA PRO A 35 0.47 2.16 -0.90
C PRO A 35 0.17 1.08 0.13
N GLY A 36 0.91 -0.02 0.10
CA GLY A 36 0.74 -1.10 1.07
C GLY A 36 1.01 -0.60 2.48
N PHE A 37 0.41 -1.25 3.47
CA PHE A 37 0.69 -0.94 4.87
C PHE A 37 2.16 -1.26 5.21
N ASN A 38 2.91 -0.29 5.73
CA ASN A 38 4.30 -0.52 6.16
C ASN A 38 4.32 -1.36 7.43
N THR A 39 4.60 -2.66 7.30
CA THR A 39 4.54 -3.62 8.42
C THR A 39 5.64 -3.45 9.47
N GLN A 40 6.67 -2.65 9.19
CA GLN A 40 7.83 -2.44 10.07
C GLN A 40 7.79 -1.07 10.77
N GLN A 41 6.73 -0.27 10.57
CA GLN A 41 6.60 1.02 11.24
C GLN A 41 6.26 0.89 12.74
N SER A 42 6.38 1.99 13.49
CA SER A 42 5.99 2.04 14.89
C SER A 42 4.47 1.97 15.08
N ALA A 43 4.03 1.53 16.25
CA ALA A 43 2.61 1.47 16.60
C ALA A 43 1.97 2.87 16.61
N SER A 44 2.69 3.89 17.07
CA SER A 44 2.25 5.30 17.01
C SER A 44 1.98 5.79 15.59
N LYS A 45 2.91 5.55 14.65
CA LYS A 45 2.75 5.95 13.26
C LYS A 45 1.63 5.19 12.56
N ALA A 46 1.58 3.87 12.75
CA ALA A 46 0.48 3.05 12.23
C ALA A 46 -0.88 3.51 12.76
N ARG A 47 -0.97 3.86 14.05
CA ARG A 47 -2.20 4.40 14.65
C ARG A 47 -2.63 5.69 13.95
N GLN A 48 -1.71 6.62 13.73
CA GLN A 48 -2.01 7.87 13.04
C GLN A 48 -2.52 7.64 11.61
N GLU A 49 -1.82 6.81 10.84
CA GLU A 49 -2.20 6.49 9.45
C GLU A 49 -3.57 5.81 9.38
N LEU A 50 -3.80 4.80 10.22
CA LEU A 50 -5.05 4.05 10.24
C LEU A 50 -6.23 4.91 10.74
N GLN A 51 -6.00 5.80 11.72
CA GLN A 51 -7.03 6.75 12.18
C GLN A 51 -7.35 7.83 11.17
N ALA A 52 -6.36 8.31 10.42
CA ALA A 52 -6.60 9.26 9.33
C ALA A 52 -7.46 8.65 8.21
N ALA A 53 -7.22 7.38 7.88
CA ALA A 53 -8.02 6.65 6.89
C ALA A 53 -9.39 6.20 7.41
N ASN A 54 -9.54 6.04 8.73
CA ASN A 54 -10.76 5.56 9.37
C ASN A 54 -11.12 6.44 10.58
N PRO A 55 -11.60 7.68 10.33
CA PRO A 55 -11.93 8.61 11.40
C PRO A 55 -13.11 8.12 12.23
N VAL A 56 -13.21 8.60 13.47
CA VAL A 56 -14.38 8.41 14.32
C VAL A 56 -15.63 8.92 13.60
N GLY A 57 -16.72 8.16 13.66
CA GLY A 57 -17.95 8.41 12.91
C GLY A 57 -18.00 7.74 11.53
N ALA A 58 -16.90 7.17 11.04
CA ALA A 58 -16.93 6.36 9.82
C ALA A 58 -17.72 5.05 10.04
N PRO A 59 -18.41 4.49 9.02
CA PRO A 59 -19.06 3.19 9.16
C PRO A 59 -18.06 2.09 9.52
N LEU A 60 -18.42 1.20 10.46
CA LEU A 60 -17.56 0.07 10.85
C LEU A 60 -17.20 -0.84 9.67
N THR A 61 -18.14 -1.07 8.76
CA THR A 61 -17.94 -1.89 7.56
C THR A 61 -16.93 -1.27 6.61
N THR A 62 -16.90 0.06 6.50
CA THR A 62 -15.89 0.79 5.74
C THR A 62 -14.52 0.65 6.39
N ALA A 63 -14.43 0.83 7.71
CA ALA A 63 -13.18 0.68 8.44
C ALA A 63 -12.61 -0.74 8.32
N GLN A 64 -13.47 -1.75 8.45
CA GLN A 64 -13.10 -3.15 8.22
C GLN A 64 -12.54 -3.34 6.80
N ARG A 65 -13.27 -2.91 5.76
CA ARG A 65 -12.84 -3.08 4.36
C ARG A 65 -11.51 -2.38 4.08
N ASN A 66 -11.31 -1.18 4.61
CA ASN A 66 -10.05 -0.45 4.43
C ASN A 66 -8.86 -1.24 4.99
N LEU A 67 -9.03 -1.97 6.09
CA LEU A 67 -7.97 -2.81 6.66
C LEU A 67 -7.81 -4.14 5.88
N GLU A 68 -8.90 -4.74 5.41
CA GLU A 68 -8.85 -5.90 4.53
C GLU A 68 -8.10 -5.59 3.22
N ASP A 69 -8.32 -4.40 2.65
CA ASP A 69 -7.62 -3.89 1.48
C ASP A 69 -6.12 -3.68 1.73
N LEU A 70 -5.70 -3.52 3.00
CA LEU A 70 -4.30 -3.48 3.44
C LEU A 70 -3.74 -4.87 3.78
N GLY A 71 -4.52 -5.94 3.58
CA GLY A 71 -4.12 -7.33 3.81
C GLY A 71 -4.44 -7.88 5.20
N PHE A 72 -5.13 -7.11 6.05
CA PHE A 72 -5.55 -7.60 7.36
C PHE A 72 -6.69 -8.62 7.23
N ARG A 73 -6.73 -9.58 8.14
CA ARG A 73 -7.86 -10.49 8.30
C ARG A 73 -8.73 -9.98 9.44
N CYS A 74 -9.97 -9.62 9.13
CA CYS A 74 -10.90 -9.06 10.09
C CYS A 74 -11.98 -10.06 10.51
N GLN A 75 -12.38 -9.99 11.77
CA GLN A 75 -13.47 -10.79 12.35
C GLN A 75 -14.29 -9.95 13.33
N ALA A 76 -15.61 -10.00 13.20
CA ALA A 76 -16.51 -9.45 14.21
C ALA A 76 -16.42 -10.31 15.48
N LEU A 77 -16.35 -9.66 16.63
CA LEU A 77 -16.29 -10.33 17.92
C LEU A 77 -17.72 -10.62 18.41
N SER A 78 -17.96 -11.87 18.83
CA SER A 78 -19.24 -12.29 19.42
C SER A 78 -19.53 -11.61 20.76
N SER A 79 -18.49 -11.23 21.48
CA SER A 79 -18.56 -10.44 22.71
C SER A 79 -17.83 -9.11 22.49
N PRO A 80 -18.55 -8.02 22.21
CA PRO A 80 -17.96 -6.69 22.15
C PRO A 80 -17.30 -6.27 23.47
N GLY A 81 -16.35 -5.33 23.39
CA GLY A 81 -15.75 -4.73 24.59
C GLY A 81 -16.79 -3.99 25.44
N ALA A 82 -16.52 -3.84 26.73
CA ALA A 82 -17.42 -3.16 27.65
C ALA A 82 -17.80 -1.75 27.14
N GLY A 83 -19.10 -1.44 27.13
CA GLY A 83 -19.62 -0.17 26.64
C GLY A 83 -19.80 -0.07 25.12
N TYR A 84 -19.55 -1.15 24.36
CA TYR A 84 -19.73 -1.19 22.92
C TYR A 84 -20.78 -2.22 22.50
N LYS A 85 -21.53 -1.91 21.44
CA LYS A 85 -22.52 -2.81 20.84
C LYS A 85 -21.92 -3.68 19.74
N ALA A 86 -20.84 -3.24 19.13
CA ALA A 86 -20.10 -4.00 18.13
C ALA A 86 -18.59 -3.83 18.32
N SER A 87 -17.84 -4.88 18.03
CA SER A 87 -16.38 -4.83 17.98
C SER A 87 -15.86 -5.73 16.87
N VAL A 88 -14.82 -5.29 16.19
CA VAL A 88 -14.13 -6.04 15.13
C VAL A 88 -12.65 -6.09 15.48
N MET A 89 -12.04 -7.27 15.33
CA MET A 89 -10.60 -7.47 15.45
C MET A 89 -10.02 -7.78 14.07
N CYS A 90 -9.01 -7.02 13.67
CA CYS A 90 -8.27 -7.20 12.44
C CYS A 90 -6.81 -7.54 12.75
N THR A 91 -6.28 -8.60 12.16
CA THR A 91 -4.90 -9.03 12.38
C THR A 91 -4.13 -9.11 11.07
N LEU A 92 -2.89 -8.66 11.07
CA LEU A 92 -1.95 -8.89 9.98
C LEU A 92 -0.79 -9.72 10.53
N SER A 93 -0.71 -10.96 10.05
CA SER A 93 0.38 -11.88 10.41
C SER A 93 1.64 -11.53 9.61
N PRO A 94 2.83 -11.75 10.17
CA PRO A 94 4.08 -11.51 9.46
C PRO A 94 4.16 -12.39 8.21
N ILE A 95 4.62 -11.81 7.11
CA ILE A 95 4.98 -12.57 5.92
C ILE A 95 6.35 -13.17 6.19
N VAL A 96 6.38 -14.44 6.57
CA VAL A 96 7.64 -15.19 6.70
C VAL A 96 8.13 -15.49 5.29
N LYS A 97 8.97 -14.62 4.74
CA LYS A 97 9.67 -14.93 3.50
C LYS A 97 10.75 -15.96 3.82
N GLU A 98 10.71 -17.09 3.14
CA GLU A 98 11.70 -18.15 3.29
C GLU A 98 13.11 -17.55 3.17
N ALA A 99 13.98 -17.85 4.13
CA ALA A 99 15.27 -17.21 4.27
C ALA A 99 16.15 -17.53 3.06
N GLN A 100 16.17 -16.63 2.07
CA GLN A 100 17.24 -16.65 1.07
C GLN A 100 18.55 -16.31 1.79
N PRO A 101 19.67 -16.96 1.44
CA PRO A 101 20.96 -16.66 2.04
C PRO A 101 21.27 -15.17 1.84
N SER A 102 21.21 -14.42 2.93
CA SER A 102 21.44 -12.97 2.97
C SER A 102 22.59 -12.68 3.92
N VAL A 103 23.41 -11.69 3.56
CA VAL A 103 24.50 -11.18 4.41
C VAL A 103 23.97 -10.27 5.52
N THR A 104 22.70 -9.82 5.43
CA THR A 104 22.01 -9.02 6.45
C THR A 104 21.08 -9.88 7.30
N ALA A 105 20.97 -9.53 8.59
CA ALA A 105 20.01 -10.16 9.49
C ALA A 105 18.57 -9.99 8.97
N PRO A 106 17.72 -11.03 9.01
CA PRO A 106 16.31 -10.92 8.64
C PRO A 106 15.59 -9.87 9.49
N ALA A 107 14.64 -9.15 8.87
CA ALA A 107 13.75 -8.26 9.63
C ALA A 107 12.95 -9.07 10.66
N VAL A 108 12.77 -8.49 11.86
CA VAL A 108 12.01 -9.14 12.93
C VAL A 108 10.55 -9.30 12.46
N PRO A 109 9.96 -10.50 12.56
CA PRO A 109 8.55 -10.71 12.26
C PRO A 109 7.67 -9.84 13.17
N VAL A 110 6.80 -9.03 12.57
CA VAL A 110 5.85 -8.18 13.30
C VAL A 110 4.42 -8.66 13.07
N THR A 111 3.68 -8.84 14.16
CA THR A 111 2.24 -9.10 14.15
C THR A 111 1.50 -7.82 14.50
N TRP A 112 0.48 -7.49 13.73
CA TRP A 112 -0.40 -6.34 13.99
C TRP A 112 -1.78 -6.78 14.43
N MET A 113 -2.36 -6.04 15.38
CA MET A 113 -3.72 -6.20 15.87
C MET A 113 -4.41 -4.84 15.92
N VAL A 114 -5.52 -4.71 15.21
CA VAL A 114 -6.34 -3.49 15.13
C VAL A 114 -7.74 -3.81 15.60
N GLY A 115 -8.19 -3.14 16.66
CA GLY A 115 -9.55 -3.24 17.19
C GLY A 115 -10.40 -2.05 16.77
N PHE A 116 -11.58 -2.29 16.22
CA PHE A 116 -12.63 -1.29 16.01
C PHE A 116 -13.77 -1.51 16.98
N HIS A 117 -14.30 -0.45 17.55
CA HIS A 117 -15.43 -0.50 18.47
C HIS A 117 -16.49 0.53 18.10
N SER A 118 -17.76 0.15 18.24
CA SER A 118 -18.91 1.05 18.05
C SER A 118 -19.84 1.02 19.26
N ALA A 119 -20.16 2.19 19.78
CA ALA A 119 -21.11 2.36 20.88
C ALA A 119 -22.55 2.13 20.41
N GLU A 120 -22.88 2.55 19.18
CA GLU A 120 -24.21 2.34 18.58
C GLU A 120 -24.34 1.07 17.72
N GLY A 121 -23.21 0.45 17.35
CA GLY A 121 -23.16 -0.76 16.53
C GLY A 121 -22.96 -0.52 15.03
N ILE A 122 -22.90 0.74 14.58
CA ILE A 122 -22.85 1.10 13.15
C ILE A 122 -21.59 1.91 12.83
N TYR A 123 -21.33 2.97 13.60
CA TYR A 123 -20.21 3.88 13.34
C TYR A 123 -19.06 3.68 14.31
N LEU A 124 -17.84 3.84 13.81
CA LEU A 124 -16.62 3.72 14.58
C LEU A 124 -16.59 4.77 15.70
N SER A 125 -16.55 4.30 16.95
CA SER A 125 -16.39 5.16 18.13
C SER A 125 -14.95 5.15 18.63
N LYS A 126 -14.23 4.03 18.48
CA LYS A 126 -12.86 3.88 18.95
C LYS A 126 -12.07 2.90 18.10
N MET A 127 -10.79 3.23 17.88
CA MET A 127 -9.81 2.35 17.26
C MET A 127 -8.64 2.12 18.21
N VAL A 128 -8.20 0.86 18.31
CA VAL A 128 -7.02 0.44 19.06
C VAL A 128 -6.05 -0.20 18.08
N VAL A 129 -4.77 0.19 18.12
CA VAL A 129 -3.73 -0.35 17.25
C VAL A 129 -2.59 -0.83 18.13
N ASN A 130 -2.26 -2.11 18.00
CA ASN A 130 -1.21 -2.79 18.74
C ASN A 130 -0.29 -3.52 17.75
N ARG A 131 1.00 -3.56 18.11
CA ARG A 131 2.03 -4.29 17.38
C ARG A 131 2.79 -5.20 18.35
N ALA A 132 3.24 -6.35 17.85
CA ALA A 132 4.09 -7.28 18.57
C ALA A 132 5.28 -7.67 17.67
N PRO A 133 6.54 -7.54 18.12
CA PRO A 133 6.95 -7.00 19.43
C PRO A 133 6.64 -5.51 19.59
N GLN A 134 6.56 -5.02 20.83
CA GLN A 134 6.31 -3.60 21.12
C GLN A 134 7.46 -2.69 20.67
N ASP A 135 7.19 -1.40 20.52
CA ASP A 135 8.21 -0.42 20.18
C ASP A 135 9.18 -0.26 21.37
N ILE A 136 10.47 -0.10 21.05
CA ILE A 136 11.45 0.16 22.09
C ILE A 136 11.29 1.61 22.52
N GLY A 137 10.88 1.84 23.77
CA GLY A 137 10.75 3.18 24.36
C GLY A 137 9.36 3.83 24.24
N GLU A 138 8.32 3.07 23.89
CA GLU A 138 6.91 3.49 24.04
C GLU A 138 6.27 2.99 25.35
#